data_AF-A0A9X9LW00-F1
#
_entry.id   AF-A0A9X9LW00-F1
#
_cell.length_a   1.000
_cell.length_b   1.000
_cell.length_c   1.000
_cell.angle_alpha   90.00
_cell.angle_beta   90.00
_cell.angle_gamma   90.00
#
_symmetry.space_group_name_H-M   'P 1'
#
loop_
_entity.id
_entity.type
_entity.pdbx_description
1 polymer ?
#
loop_
_entity_poly.entity_id
_entity_poly.type
_entity_poly.pdbx_seq_one_letter_code
_entity_poly.pdbx_strand_id
1 'polypeptide(L)'
;MRVKEAPSVTLQKGKAIISIPANIHVLSYHPKGTPEALFELNAVLTLNAQLAPSATKLHLSLSLERLSAKLVSSFSHAFDVTRLEEWLSDVVRVAYVPKLNVDLDVGIPLPKVLNVNFANAALEIIENAVVLTVAS
;
A
#
# COMPACT_ATOMS: atom_id res chain seq x y z
N MET A 1 -8.21 2.20 11.70
CA MET A 1 -6.85 1.80 11.30
C MET A 1 -6.00 3.05 11.16
N ARG A 2 -4.78 3.06 11.70
CA ARG A 2 -3.88 4.20 11.67
C ARG A 2 -2.49 3.76 11.22
N VAL A 3 -1.90 4.45 10.26
CA VAL A 3 -0.51 4.22 9.81
C VAL A 3 0.45 4.53 10.97
N LYS A 4 1.39 3.61 11.25
CA LYS A 4 2.34 3.73 12.37
C LYS A 4 3.55 4.58 12.02
N GLU A 5 4.06 4.41 10.81
CA GLU A 5 5.29 5.01 10.31
C GLU A 5 5.22 5.21 8.80
N ALA A 6 6.22 5.89 8.23
CA ALA A 6 6.26 6.12 6.80
C ALA A 6 6.22 4.78 6.02
N PRO A 7 5.39 4.66 4.97
CA PRO A 7 5.42 3.50 4.08
C PRO A 7 6.82 3.25 3.55
N SER A 8 7.25 1.99 3.50
CA SER A 8 8.50 1.61 2.86
C SER A 8 8.24 1.09 1.45
N VAL A 9 9.17 1.38 0.55
CA VAL A 9 9.17 0.88 -0.83
C VAL A 9 10.37 -0.04 -1.00
N THR A 10 10.15 -1.23 -1.55
CA THR A 10 11.20 -2.19 -1.86
C THR A 10 11.16 -2.49 -3.35
N LEU A 11 12.29 -2.30 -4.02
CA LEU A 11 12.48 -2.62 -5.43
C LEU A 11 13.38 -3.84 -5.52
N GLN A 12 12.81 -4.93 -6.01
CA GLN A 12 13.49 -6.18 -6.30
C GLN A 12 13.36 -6.46 -7.78
N LYS A 13 14.21 -7.35 -8.31
CA LYS A 13 14.18 -7.70 -9.74
C LYS A 13 12.75 -8.02 -10.23
N GLY A 14 12.21 -7.16 -11.08
CA GLY A 14 10.88 -7.26 -11.66
C GLY A 14 9.69 -6.93 -10.75
N LYS A 15 9.91 -6.49 -9.51
CA LYS A 15 8.83 -6.26 -8.53
C LYS A 15 9.07 -5.01 -7.68
N ALA A 16 8.04 -4.16 -7.60
CA ALA A 16 7.98 -3.08 -6.61
C ALA A 16 6.91 -3.41 -5.56
N ILE A 17 7.29 -3.36 -4.29
CA ILE A 17 6.41 -3.63 -3.15
C ILE A 17 6.36 -2.39 -2.28
N ILE A 18 5.16 -2.04 -1.80
CA ILE A 18 4.96 -1.04 -0.75
C ILE A 18 4.46 -1.74 0.51
N SER A 19 5.09 -1.47 1.64
CA SER A 19 4.68 -1.96 2.95
C SER A 19 4.18 -0.79 3.82
N ILE A 20 2.98 -0.92 4.35
CA ILE A 20 2.35 0.08 5.21
C ILE A 20 2.02 -0.55 6.57
N PRO A 21 2.88 -0.34 7.58
CA PRO A 21 2.60 -0.75 8.96
C PRO A 21 1.50 0.12 9.58
N ALA A 22 0.54 -0.52 10.25
CA ALA A 22 -0.61 0.12 10.84
C ALA A 22 -1.02 -0.49 12.18
N ASN A 23 -1.72 0.28 13.00
CA ASN A 23 -2.43 -0.19 14.19
C ASN A 23 -3.94 -0.18 13.91
N ILE A 24 -4.63 -1.18 14.45
CA ILE A 24 -6.08 -1.27 14.44
C ILE A 24 -6.54 -1.36 15.89
N HIS A 25 -7.27 -0.33 16.33
CA HIS A 25 -7.95 -0.31 17.62
C HIS A 25 -9.43 -0.53 17.37
N VAL A 26 -9.98 -1.58 17.99
CA VAL A 26 -11.40 -1.89 17.92
C VAL A 26 -12.02 -1.58 19.27
N LEU A 27 -13.03 -0.72 19.27
CA LEU A 27 -13.73 -0.25 20.45
C LEU A 27 -15.17 -0.76 20.43
N SER A 28 -15.73 -1.05 21.60
CA SER A 28 -17.16 -1.25 21.78
C SER A 28 -17.88 0.09 21.65
N TYR A 29 -19.10 0.05 21.10
CA TYR A 29 -19.96 1.21 21.10
C TYR A 29 -21.11 0.99 22.08
N HIS A 30 -21.27 1.92 23.02
CA HIS A 30 -22.39 1.94 23.95
C HIS A 30 -23.04 3.34 23.93
N PRO A 31 -24.34 3.47 23.59
CA PRO A 31 -24.98 4.79 23.39
C PRO A 31 -24.93 5.75 24.58
N LYS A 32 -24.73 5.23 25.80
CA LYS A 32 -24.68 6.00 27.05
C LYS A 32 -23.38 5.78 27.85
N GLY A 33 -22.36 5.16 27.25
CA GLY A 33 -21.13 4.77 27.95
C GLY A 33 -19.86 5.19 27.21
N THR A 34 -18.73 5.11 27.91
CA THR A 34 -17.40 5.29 27.30
C THR A 34 -17.09 4.08 26.41
N PRO A 35 -16.62 4.27 25.17
CA PRO A 35 -16.13 3.17 24.35
C PRO A 35 -15.02 2.39 25.06
N GLU A 36 -15.16 1.07 25.14
CA GLU A 36 -14.16 0.20 25.76
C GLU A 36 -13.35 -0.53 24.69
N ALA A 37 -12.05 -0.72 24.91
CA ALA A 37 -11.21 -1.44 23.97
C ALA A 37 -11.55 -2.93 23.96
N LEU A 38 -11.90 -3.47 22.78
CA LEU A 38 -12.14 -4.90 22.60
C LEU A 38 -10.82 -5.63 22.34
N PHE A 39 -10.07 -5.15 21.35
CA PHE A 39 -8.76 -5.68 20.99
C PHE A 39 -7.95 -4.68 20.16
N GLU A 40 -6.64 -4.89 20.16
CA GLU A 40 -5.67 -4.15 19.36
C GLU A 40 -4.89 -5.09 18.44
N LEU A 41 -4.72 -4.69 17.19
CA LEU A 41 -3.93 -5.42 16.19
C LEU A 41 -2.83 -4.54 15.61
N ASN A 42 -1.67 -5.14 15.39
CA ASN A 42 -0.68 -4.63 14.45
C ASN A 42 -1.01 -5.21 13.08
N ALA A 43 -1.16 -4.36 12.06
CA ALA A 43 -1.36 -4.79 10.69
C ALA A 43 -0.22 -4.33 9.79
N VAL A 44 0.05 -5.09 8.73
CA VAL A 44 0.95 -4.70 7.64
C VAL A 44 0.20 -4.91 6.34
N LEU A 45 0.02 -3.83 5.58
CA LEU A 45 -0.52 -3.88 4.23
C LEU A 45 0.64 -3.96 3.26
N THR A 46 0.68 -5.03 2.47
CA THR A 46 1.63 -5.25 1.39
C THR A 46 0.92 -5.02 0.07
N LEU A 47 1.38 -4.03 -0.69
CA LEU A 47 0.83 -3.63 -1.97
C LEU A 47 1.85 -3.91 -3.06
N ASN A 48 1.41 -4.51 -4.16
CA ASN A 48 2.20 -4.56 -5.39
C ASN A 48 2.03 -3.23 -6.12
N ALA A 49 3.16 -2.62 -6.49
CA ALA A 49 3.22 -1.43 -7.32
C ALA A 49 3.57 -1.80 -8.77
N GLN A 50 2.72 -1.38 -9.70
CA GLN A 50 2.99 -1.43 -11.13
C GLN A 50 3.42 -0.04 -11.59
N LEU A 51 4.50 0.01 -12.36
CA LEU A 51 5.08 1.25 -12.87
C LEU A 51 4.93 1.30 -14.39
N ALA A 52 4.55 2.46 -14.91
CA ALA A 52 4.44 2.69 -16.34
C ALA A 52 5.01 4.07 -16.70
N PRO A 53 6.01 4.15 -17.61
CA PRO A 53 6.50 5.43 -18.06
C PRO A 53 5.49 6.08 -19.02
N SER A 54 5.44 7.41 -18.96
CA SER A 54 4.82 8.28 -19.96
C SER A 54 5.87 9.26 -20.47
N ALA A 55 5.48 10.20 -21.34
CA ALA A 55 6.43 11.15 -21.92
C ALA A 55 7.25 11.92 -20.89
N THR A 56 6.65 12.31 -19.75
CA THR A 56 7.29 13.18 -18.75
C THR A 56 7.08 12.71 -17.31
N LYS A 57 6.41 11.57 -17.09
CA LYS A 57 6.06 11.07 -15.76
C LYS A 57 6.19 9.56 -15.68
N LEU A 58 6.45 9.06 -14.48
CA LEU A 58 6.32 7.67 -14.11
C LEU A 58 5.00 7.49 -13.36
N HIS A 59 4.06 6.78 -13.96
CA HIS A 59 2.79 6.45 -13.33
C HIS A 59 2.96 5.23 -12.43
N LEU A 60 2.19 5.21 -11.33
CA LEU A 60 2.18 4.16 -10.33
C LEU A 60 0.74 3.71 -10.11
N SER A 61 0.50 2.41 -10.15
CA SER A 61 -0.78 1.83 -9.72
C SER A 61 -0.55 0.71 -8.72
N LEU A 62 -1.39 0.65 -7.72
CA LEU A 62 -1.27 -0.27 -6.59
C LEU A 62 -2.36 -1.34 -6.64
N SER A 63 -2.00 -2.53 -6.14
CA SER A 63 -2.93 -3.61 -5.87
C SER A 63 -2.58 -4.27 -4.53
N LEU A 64 -3.59 -4.63 -3.75
CA LEU A 64 -3.37 -5.32 -2.48
C LEU A 64 -2.87 -6.74 -2.74
N GLU A 65 -1.63 -7.01 -2.32
CA GLU A 65 -1.05 -8.35 -2.31
C GLU A 65 -1.52 -9.10 -1.06
N ARG A 66 -1.34 -8.49 0.11
CA ARG A 66 -1.67 -9.10 1.40
C ARG A 66 -1.95 -8.05 2.46
N LEU A 67 -2.88 -8.36 3.37
CA LEU A 67 -2.97 -7.73 4.69
C LEU A 67 -2.67 -8.81 5.72
N SER A 68 -1.70 -8.57 6.58
CA SER A 68 -1.42 -9.43 7.74
C SER A 68 -1.71 -8.66 9.01
N ALA A 69 -2.42 -9.26 9.95
CA ALA A 69 -2.74 -8.69 11.24
C ALA A 69 -2.31 -9.65 12.36
N LYS A 70 -1.74 -9.08 13.42
CA LYS A 70 -1.32 -9.81 14.61
C LYS A 70 -1.95 -9.19 15.83
N LEU A 71 -2.57 -10.02 16.66
CA LEU A 71 -3.11 -9.60 17.94
C LEU A 71 -1.99 -9.04 18.84
N VAL A 72 -2.23 -7.85 19.37
CA VAL A 72 -1.37 -7.19 20.36
C VAL A 72 -1.93 -7.43 21.75
N SER A 73 -3.22 -7.13 21.93
CA SER A 73 -3.96 -7.37 23.17
C SER A 73 -5.41 -7.72 22.85
N SER A 74 -5.99 -8.63 23.63
CA SER A 74 -7.43 -8.93 23.63
C SER A 74 -7.94 -8.83 25.05
N PHE A 75 -9.04 -8.12 25.25
CA PHE A 75 -9.63 -7.88 26.57
C PHE A 75 -10.88 -8.74 26.83
N SER A 76 -11.32 -9.53 25.83
CA SER A 76 -12.64 -10.16 25.84
C SER A 76 -12.70 -11.58 25.26
N HIS A 77 -11.70 -12.43 25.51
CA HIS A 77 -11.54 -13.85 25.08
C HIS A 77 -10.63 -14.07 23.85
N ALA A 78 -10.34 -15.35 23.55
CA ALA A 78 -9.60 -15.76 22.36
C ALA A 78 -10.31 -15.27 21.09
N PHE A 79 -9.59 -14.55 20.24
CA PHE A 79 -10.12 -13.93 19.02
C PHE A 79 -9.37 -14.50 17.80
N ASP A 80 -10.12 -15.07 16.85
CA ASP A 80 -9.57 -15.54 15.58
C ASP A 80 -9.38 -14.36 14.62
N VAL A 81 -8.12 -13.94 14.46
CA VAL A 81 -7.72 -12.79 13.64
C VAL A 81 -7.89 -13.06 12.14
N THR A 82 -7.85 -14.32 11.70
CA THR A 82 -7.83 -14.67 10.27
C THR A 82 -9.10 -14.22 9.55
N ARG A 83 -10.27 -14.40 10.15
CA ARG A 83 -11.54 -13.92 9.56
C ARG A 83 -11.58 -12.40 9.39
N LEU A 84 -10.99 -11.69 10.34
CA LEU A 84 -10.90 -10.24 10.28
C LEU A 84 -9.87 -9.79 9.23
N GLU A 85 -8.76 -10.50 9.06
CA GLU A 85 -7.80 -10.24 7.98
C GLU A 85 -8.45 -10.34 6.60
N GLU A 86 -9.23 -11.39 6.35
CA GLU A 86 -9.95 -11.60 5.09
C GLU A 86 -10.94 -10.45 4.85
N TRP A 87 -11.81 -10.17 5.82
CA TRP A 87 -12.77 -9.08 5.71
C TRP A 87 -12.10 -7.71 5.52
N LEU A 88 -11.04 -7.41 6.27
CA LEU A 88 -10.28 -6.17 6.12
C LEU A 88 -9.59 -6.07 4.76
N SER A 89 -9.08 -7.20 4.24
CA SER A 89 -8.47 -7.25 2.91
C SER A 89 -9.47 -6.86 1.84
N ASP A 90 -10.70 -7.36 1.92
CA ASP A 90 -11.77 -7.01 0.97
C ASP A 90 -12.15 -5.54 1.06
N VAL A 91 -12.32 -5.01 2.28
CA VAL A 91 -12.62 -3.59 2.49
C VAL A 91 -11.50 -2.70 1.94
N VAL A 92 -10.23 -3.02 2.21
CA VAL A 92 -9.08 -2.27 1.68
C VAL A 92 -9.07 -2.33 0.15
N ARG A 93 -9.25 -3.52 -0.42
CA ARG A 93 -9.22 -3.75 -1.88
C ARG A 93 -10.32 -2.97 -2.61
N VAL A 94 -11.54 -2.95 -2.07
CA VAL A 94 -12.70 -2.34 -2.73
C VAL A 94 -12.81 -0.84 -2.43
N ALA A 95 -12.57 -0.41 -1.19
CA ALA A 95 -12.88 0.96 -0.77
C ALA A 95 -11.67 1.90 -0.74
N TYR A 96 -10.45 1.39 -0.57
CA TYR A 96 -9.27 2.21 -0.32
C TYR A 96 -8.22 2.15 -1.45
N VAL A 97 -7.92 0.98 -2.01
CA VAL A 97 -6.98 0.86 -3.14
C VAL A 97 -7.39 1.73 -4.33
N PRO A 98 -8.66 1.81 -4.74
CA PRO A 98 -9.06 2.71 -5.84
C PRO A 98 -8.79 4.17 -5.53
N LYS A 99 -9.01 4.62 -4.28
CA LYS A 99 -8.74 6.00 -3.87
C LYS A 99 -7.26 6.32 -3.93
N LEU A 100 -6.41 5.41 -3.45
CA LEU A 100 -4.95 5.55 -3.56
C LEU A 100 -4.51 5.67 -5.02
N ASN A 101 -5.08 4.87 -5.91
CA ASN A 101 -4.74 4.92 -7.34
C ASN A 101 -5.19 6.21 -8.01
N VAL A 102 -6.32 6.80 -7.59
CA VAL A 102 -6.73 8.15 -8.04
C VAL A 102 -5.72 9.20 -7.58
N ASP A 103 -5.28 9.14 -6.33
CA ASP A 103 -4.30 10.10 -5.79
C ASP A 103 -2.92 9.95 -6.46
N LEU A 104 -2.56 8.73 -6.87
CA LEU A 104 -1.30 8.42 -7.54
C LEU A 104 -1.30 8.70 -9.05
N ASP A 105 -2.47 8.94 -9.65
CA ASP A 105 -2.61 9.18 -11.10
C ASP A 105 -1.81 10.42 -11.57
N VAL A 106 -1.56 11.37 -10.66
CA VAL A 106 -0.71 12.54 -10.91
C VAL A 106 0.68 12.17 -11.42
N GLY A 107 1.20 10.99 -11.06
CA GLY A 107 2.48 10.45 -11.48
C GLY A 107 3.69 11.19 -10.86
N ILE A 108 4.85 10.53 -10.93
CA ILE A 108 6.13 11.09 -10.48
C ILE A 108 6.80 11.77 -11.68
N PRO A 109 7.17 13.05 -11.61
CA PRO A 109 7.80 13.74 -12.74
C PRO A 109 9.17 13.12 -13.07
N LEU A 110 9.40 12.85 -14.36
CA LEU A 110 10.68 12.39 -14.88
C LEU A 110 11.60 13.58 -15.20
N PRO A 111 12.93 13.39 -15.10
CA PRO A 111 13.88 14.46 -15.36
C PRO A 111 13.86 14.89 -16.83
N LYS A 112 13.88 16.21 -17.05
CA LYS A 112 13.92 16.82 -18.39
C LYS A 112 15.35 16.82 -18.93
N VAL A 113 15.84 15.65 -19.32
CA VAL A 113 17.17 15.52 -19.94
C VAL A 113 16.99 15.61 -21.44
N LEU A 114 17.61 16.62 -22.09
CA LEU A 114 17.68 16.75 -23.55
C LEU A 114 16.32 16.67 -24.29
N ASN A 115 15.21 17.05 -23.64
CA ASN A 115 13.85 16.90 -24.15
C ASN A 115 13.48 15.46 -24.60
N VAL A 116 14.07 14.46 -23.96
CA VAL A 116 13.74 13.05 -24.20
C VAL A 116 12.29 12.77 -23.83
N ASN A 117 11.61 12.00 -24.69
CA ASN A 117 10.26 11.47 -24.46
C ASN A 117 10.37 10.03 -23.94
N PHE A 118 9.91 9.80 -22.70
CA PHE A 118 9.99 8.49 -22.06
C PHE A 118 8.79 7.57 -22.34
N ALA A 119 7.81 7.97 -23.14
CA ALA A 119 6.58 7.19 -23.35
C ALA A 119 6.82 5.77 -23.86
N ASN A 120 7.89 5.56 -24.63
CA ASN A 120 8.29 4.26 -25.17
C ASN A 120 9.55 3.69 -24.48
N ALA A 121 9.93 4.23 -23.32
CA ALA A 121 11.08 3.74 -22.59
C ALA A 121 10.82 2.31 -22.11
N ALA A 122 11.78 1.41 -22.33
CA ALA A 122 11.78 0.11 -21.68
C ALA A 122 11.96 0.33 -20.18
N LEU A 123 11.03 -0.22 -19.38
CA LEU A 123 11.06 -0.14 -17.92
C LEU A 123 11.53 -1.48 -17.35
N GLU A 124 12.59 -1.44 -16.55
CA GLU A 124 13.03 -2.57 -15.74
C GLU A 124 13.11 -2.16 -14.27
N ILE A 125 12.67 -3.05 -13.38
CA ILE A 125 12.89 -2.91 -11.95
C ILE A 125 14.06 -3.83 -11.60
N ILE A 126 15.13 -3.25 -11.09
CA ILE A 126 16.29 -3.97 -10.55
C ILE A 126 16.37 -3.73 -9.04
N GLU A 127 17.36 -4.34 -8.39
CA GLU A 127 17.58 -4.15 -6.97
C GLU A 127 17.79 -2.65 -6.66
N ASN A 128 16.89 -2.10 -5.83
CA ASN A 128 16.89 -0.70 -5.39
C ASN A 128 16.77 0.37 -6.49
N ALA A 129 16.42 0.03 -7.73
CA ALA A 129 16.29 1.03 -8.80
C ALA A 129 15.23 0.69 -9.86
N VAL A 130 14.69 1.74 -10.47
CA VAL A 130 13.89 1.68 -11.70
C VAL A 130 14.76 2.20 -12.83
N VAL A 131 14.94 1.39 -13.86
CA VAL A 131 15.73 1.73 -15.04
C VAL A 131 14.76 2.02 -16.19
N LEU A 132 14.92 3.19 -16.80
CA LEU A 132 14.24 3.57 -18.03
C LEU A 132 15.27 3.65 -19.15
N THR A 133 15.09 2.84 -20.19
CA THR A 133 15.96 2.83 -21.37
C THR A 133 15.18 3.35 -22.58
N VAL A 134 15.65 4.45 -23.15
CA VAL A 134 15.08 5.03 -24.38
C VAL A 134 15.93 4.58 -25.56
N ALA A 135 15.31 4.02 -26.58
CA ALA A 135 16.01 3.70 -27.83
C ALA A 135 16.38 5.01 -28.56
N SER A 136 17.64 5.11 -28.95
CA SER A 136 18.18 6.21 -29.78
C SER A 136 17.71 6.12 -31.22
#